data_AF-A0A2Z6IBJ3-F1
#
_entry.id   AF-A0A2Z6IBJ3-F1
#
_cell.length_a   1.000
_cell.length_b   1.000
_cell.length_c   1.000
_cell.angle_alpha   90.00
_cell.angle_beta   90.00
_cell.angle_gamma   90.00
#
_symmetry.space_group_name_H-M   'P 1'
#
loop_
_entity.id
_entity.type
_entity.pdbx_description
1 polymer ?
#
loop_
_entity_poly.entity_id
_entity_poly.type
_entity_poly.pdbx_seq_one_letter_code
_entity_poly.pdbx_strand_id
1 'polypeptide(L)'
;MTGLTMIVITLAALAVGYFGYARWLEKTWGIDPKNPTPAVRLNDGRDFAPASRWTVFAHQFTSITGAGPVTGPIIAAMFGWLPALLWMLAGGIFFGAVQDFTALYASVKNNGRSIGTIIEDYVGRTGRQLFLLFCWLFTLLVIAAFCDMVAGTFNGFAKDGAEIVPNAAAASISLLYMVVAVFFGFFLKYAKPSAGVQFVTGVVLMVAMVAAGIAFPVFADAETWRYVVFAYLFAASVVPMWALKTPRDYLSMFLLIGMILCAVAGVFIENPEIRMPAFTSFEVNGLDMFPILFVTIACGAVSGFHSLVSSGTSSKMVANESDMRLVGYGSMSVEVVLGVVSLIVVCAAATDGALPAGTPFQIFSTSVAGFLTNIFGVPQDIAACILTMCVSALALTSVDAVARIGRMSLQELFMPAKGEAMTPVRKLFTNTVFATTLTLLLGYALCMAGYMSVWPLFGSANQLLSALVLTGLAVFLKATGRKGWMLYGPMAVMLAVTMTALVQQLVKIAEALASGNFVFMVHGLQGILAVALIVLAVLVVYHSILKLREPARVTKEEAAA
;
A
#
# COMPACT_ATOMS: atom_id res chain seq x y z
N MET A 1 23.88 16.87 6.67
CA MET A 1 23.32 16.68 5.31
C MET A 1 21.99 17.42 5.25
N THR A 2 21.63 18.04 4.13
CA THR A 2 20.34 18.73 4.02
C THR A 2 19.32 17.88 3.26
N GLY A 3 18.03 18.21 3.42
CA GLY A 3 16.94 17.59 2.68
C GLY A 3 17.09 17.74 1.17
N LEU A 4 17.55 18.91 0.70
CA LEU A 4 17.82 19.13 -0.73
C LEU A 4 18.91 18.20 -1.26
N THR A 5 19.99 17.98 -0.50
CA THR A 5 21.03 17.03 -0.91
C THR A 5 20.47 15.62 -1.03
N MET A 6 19.68 15.18 -0.03
CA MET A 6 19.08 13.84 -0.03
C MET A 6 18.12 13.63 -1.21
N ILE A 7 17.26 14.61 -1.50
CA ILE A 7 16.29 14.50 -2.60
C ILE A 7 16.98 14.53 -3.96
N VAL A 8 18.02 15.36 -4.15
CA VAL A 8 18.77 15.41 -5.41
C VAL A 8 19.51 14.08 -5.66
N ILE A 9 20.16 13.50 -4.65
CA ILE A 9 20.78 12.17 -4.75
C ILE A 9 19.74 11.13 -5.16
N THR A 10 18.55 11.19 -4.53
CA THR A 10 17.44 10.28 -4.82
C THR A 10 16.97 10.41 -6.26
N LEU A 11 16.71 11.63 -6.73
CA LEU A 11 16.28 11.88 -8.10
C LEU A 11 17.33 11.45 -9.12
N ALA A 12 18.61 11.68 -8.84
CA ALA A 12 19.70 11.21 -9.70
C ALA A 12 19.76 9.68 -9.78
N ALA A 13 19.68 8.99 -8.64
CA ALA A 13 19.68 7.54 -8.59
C ALA A 13 18.47 6.93 -9.32
N LEU A 14 17.27 7.49 -9.08
CA LEU A 14 16.05 7.07 -9.76
C LEU A 14 16.08 7.38 -11.27
N ALA A 15 16.68 8.50 -11.69
CA ALA A 15 16.88 8.82 -13.09
C ALA A 15 17.80 7.79 -13.77
N VAL A 16 18.88 7.38 -13.11
CA VAL A 16 19.76 6.30 -13.60
C VAL A 16 18.99 4.97 -13.68
N GLY A 17 18.19 4.63 -12.66
CA GLY A 17 17.32 3.47 -12.65
C GLY A 17 16.31 3.48 -13.81
N TYR A 18 15.61 4.58 -14.01
CA TYR A 18 14.55 4.72 -15.02
C TYR A 18 15.10 4.82 -16.46
N PHE A 19 16.09 5.67 -16.71
CA PHE A 19 16.63 5.88 -18.05
C PHE A 19 17.68 4.85 -18.46
N GLY A 20 18.32 4.19 -17.50
CA GLY A 20 19.28 3.11 -17.74
C GLY A 20 18.64 1.74 -17.59
N TYR A 21 18.35 1.34 -16.35
CA TYR A 21 17.94 -0.03 -16.02
C TYR A 21 16.55 -0.39 -16.56
N ALA A 22 15.54 0.46 -16.37
CA ALA A 22 14.19 0.19 -16.87
C ALA A 22 14.13 0.15 -18.41
N ARG A 23 14.92 0.99 -19.10
CA ARG A 23 15.09 0.90 -20.57
C ARG A 23 15.74 -0.41 -21.01
N TRP A 24 16.74 -0.87 -20.27
CA TRP A 24 17.37 -2.15 -20.54
C TRP A 24 16.38 -3.32 -20.34
N LEU A 25 15.54 -3.28 -19.30
CA LEU A 25 14.47 -4.26 -19.09
C LEU A 25 13.44 -4.27 -20.23
N GLU A 26 12.94 -3.09 -20.61
CA GLU A 26 12.01 -2.92 -21.73
C GLU A 26 12.56 -3.52 -23.03
N LYS A 27 13.82 -3.23 -23.36
CA LYS A 27 14.49 -3.81 -24.53
C LYS A 27 14.69 -5.32 -24.39
N THR A 28 15.03 -5.79 -23.19
CA THR A 28 15.31 -7.20 -22.92
C THR A 28 14.07 -8.09 -23.03
N TRP A 29 12.90 -7.57 -22.67
CA TRP A 29 11.63 -8.29 -22.76
C TRP A 29 10.87 -8.06 -24.06
N GLY A 30 11.40 -7.24 -24.97
CA GLY A 30 10.85 -7.05 -26.31
C GLY A 30 9.48 -6.37 -26.30
N ILE A 31 9.34 -5.29 -25.53
CA ILE A 31 8.15 -4.43 -25.59
C ILE A 31 8.02 -3.85 -27.00
N ASP A 32 6.85 -4.03 -27.61
CA ASP A 32 6.59 -3.61 -28.98
C ASP A 32 5.40 -2.64 -29.03
N PRO A 33 5.63 -1.35 -29.36
CA PRO A 33 4.56 -0.36 -29.49
C PRO A 33 3.50 -0.70 -30.56
N LYS A 34 3.79 -1.62 -31.49
CA LYS A 34 2.87 -2.03 -32.55
C LYS A 34 1.90 -3.12 -32.10
N ASN A 35 2.18 -3.81 -31.00
CA ASN A 35 1.31 -4.87 -30.51
C ASN A 35 0.09 -4.28 -29.78
N PRO A 36 -1.14 -4.61 -30.21
CA PRO A 36 -2.33 -4.12 -29.54
C PRO A 36 -2.45 -4.78 -28.17
N THR A 37 -2.52 -3.95 -27.13
CA THR A 37 -2.68 -4.41 -25.74
C THR A 37 -4.08 -5.00 -25.52
N PRO A 38 -4.28 -5.76 -24.41
CA PRO A 38 -5.61 -6.25 -24.03
C PRO A 38 -6.64 -5.14 -23.87
N ALA A 39 -6.24 -3.95 -23.40
CA ALA A 39 -7.12 -2.79 -23.30
C ALA A 39 -7.73 -2.40 -24.65
N VAL A 40 -6.98 -2.58 -25.74
CA VAL A 40 -7.44 -2.28 -27.11
C VAL A 40 -8.18 -3.48 -27.71
N ARG A 41 -7.60 -4.68 -27.62
CA ARG A 41 -8.15 -5.89 -28.26
C ARG A 41 -9.41 -6.43 -27.60
N LEU A 42 -9.53 -6.29 -26.28
CA LEU A 42 -10.66 -6.79 -25.49
C LEU A 42 -11.55 -5.65 -24.96
N ASN A 43 -11.49 -4.47 -25.60
CA ASN A 43 -12.20 -3.28 -25.15
C ASN A 43 -13.71 -3.53 -25.02
N ASP A 44 -14.21 -3.50 -23.79
CA ASP A 44 -15.62 -3.68 -23.44
C ASP A 44 -16.24 -2.42 -22.80
N GLY A 45 -15.44 -1.36 -22.66
CA GLY A 45 -15.84 -0.11 -22.01
C GLY A 45 -16.16 -0.25 -20.52
N ARG A 46 -15.85 -1.39 -19.90
CA ARG A 46 -16.10 -1.69 -18.48
C ARG A 46 -14.82 -2.12 -17.78
N ASP A 47 -14.39 -3.36 -17.99
CA ASP A 47 -13.20 -3.92 -17.36
C ASP A 47 -11.95 -3.62 -18.18
N PHE A 48 -12.08 -3.54 -19.51
CA PHE A 48 -11.04 -3.19 -20.47
C PHE A 48 -11.44 -1.93 -21.21
N ALA A 49 -10.70 -0.84 -20.94
CA ALA A 49 -10.94 0.45 -21.58
C ALA A 49 -9.60 1.16 -21.79
N PRO A 50 -9.17 1.40 -23.05
CA PRO A 50 -7.89 2.02 -23.32
C PRO A 50 -7.91 3.47 -22.83
N ALA A 51 -6.92 3.83 -22.03
CA ALA A 51 -6.77 5.17 -21.46
C ALA A 51 -5.42 5.78 -21.83
N SER A 52 -5.30 7.10 -21.68
CA SER A 52 -4.04 7.80 -21.93
C SER A 52 -2.96 7.35 -20.95
N ARG A 53 -1.69 7.37 -21.37
CA ARG A 53 -0.55 7.00 -20.52
C ARG A 53 -0.54 7.71 -19.16
N TRP A 54 -0.98 8.97 -19.13
CA TRP A 54 -1.02 9.78 -17.91
C TRP A 54 -2.19 9.41 -17.01
N THR A 55 -3.34 9.05 -17.59
CA THR A 55 -4.48 8.53 -16.84
C THR A 55 -4.14 7.21 -16.17
N VAL A 56 -3.50 6.29 -16.90
CA VAL A 56 -3.08 4.99 -16.34
C VAL A 56 -1.97 5.16 -15.31
N PHE A 57 -1.00 6.04 -15.57
CA PHE A 57 0.05 6.38 -14.60
C PHE A 57 -0.54 6.94 -13.31
N ALA A 58 -1.46 7.91 -13.41
CA ALA A 58 -2.12 8.48 -12.25
C ALA A 58 -2.91 7.42 -11.49
N HIS A 59 -3.67 6.57 -12.20
CA HIS A 59 -4.42 5.48 -11.59
C HIS A 59 -3.51 4.50 -10.82
N GLN A 60 -2.43 4.02 -11.46
CA GLN A 60 -1.47 3.14 -10.83
C GLN A 60 -0.84 3.83 -9.62
N PHE A 61 -0.33 5.04 -9.78
CA PHE A 61 0.32 5.82 -8.73
C PHE A 61 -0.61 6.02 -7.53
N THR A 62 -1.84 6.51 -7.72
CA THR A 62 -2.77 6.74 -6.61
C THR A 62 -3.25 5.44 -5.95
N SER A 63 -3.17 4.30 -6.66
CA SER A 63 -3.59 3.00 -6.14
C SER A 63 -2.49 2.28 -5.35
N ILE A 64 -1.21 2.54 -5.66
CA ILE A 64 -0.06 1.99 -4.93
C ILE A 64 0.44 2.93 -3.82
N THR A 65 0.31 4.24 -4.05
CA THR A 65 0.68 5.28 -3.09
C THR A 65 -0.38 5.34 -2.00
N GLY A 66 -0.24 4.43 -1.03
CA GLY A 66 -1.05 4.40 0.19
C GLY A 66 -0.33 5.08 1.35
N ALA A 67 -0.70 4.67 2.55
CA ALA A 67 -0.07 5.13 3.79
C ALA A 67 1.33 4.54 4.05
N GLY A 68 1.62 3.36 3.49
CA GLY A 68 2.88 2.64 3.72
C GLY A 68 4.16 3.42 3.40
N PRO A 69 4.26 4.12 2.25
CA PRO A 69 5.42 4.94 1.89
C PRO A 69 5.70 6.10 2.84
N VAL A 70 4.70 6.55 3.60
CA VAL A 70 4.90 7.57 4.64
C VAL A 70 5.31 6.89 5.94
N THR A 71 4.54 5.89 6.38
CA THR A 71 4.73 5.23 7.67
C THR A 71 6.05 4.47 7.78
N GLY A 72 6.41 3.69 6.75
CA GLY A 72 7.58 2.82 6.77
C GLY A 72 8.89 3.58 6.99
N PRO A 73 9.21 4.59 6.17
CA PRO A 73 10.43 5.39 6.34
C PRO A 73 10.47 6.13 7.68
N ILE A 74 9.32 6.59 8.19
CA ILE A 74 9.23 7.28 9.48
C ILE A 74 9.56 6.34 10.65
N ILE A 75 9.01 5.13 10.65
CA ILE A 75 9.34 4.12 11.67
C ILE A 75 10.81 3.69 11.53
N ALA A 76 11.27 3.42 10.31
CA ALA A 76 12.63 2.94 10.05
C ALA A 76 13.72 3.98 10.32
N ALA A 77 13.37 5.27 10.40
CA ALA A 77 14.31 6.34 10.74
C ALA A 77 15.00 6.12 12.10
N MET A 78 14.46 5.27 12.98
CA MET A 78 15.10 4.90 14.25
C MET A 78 16.52 4.30 14.08
N PHE A 79 16.78 3.62 12.94
CA PHE A 79 18.09 3.05 12.60
C PHE A 79 19.07 4.08 12.00
N GLY A 80 18.61 5.32 11.79
CA GLY A 80 19.32 6.38 11.08
C GLY A 80 18.79 6.58 9.65
N TRP A 81 19.06 7.76 9.08
CA TRP A 81 18.53 8.10 7.76
C TRP A 81 19.22 7.35 6.61
N LEU A 82 20.50 6.99 6.76
CA LEU A 82 21.28 6.38 5.68
C LEU A 82 20.81 4.96 5.33
N PRO A 83 20.65 4.00 6.27
CA PRO A 83 20.19 2.67 5.92
C PRO A 83 18.76 2.68 5.35
N ALA A 84 17.89 3.55 5.86
CA ALA A 84 16.54 3.74 5.32
C ALA A 84 16.57 4.25 3.87
N LEU A 85 17.39 5.28 3.59
CA LEU A 85 17.58 5.82 2.24
C LEU A 85 18.15 4.77 1.29
N LEU A 86 19.21 4.05 1.68
CA LEU A 86 19.84 3.03 0.85
C LEU A 86 18.87 1.92 0.48
N TRP A 87 18.04 1.48 1.42
CA TRP A 87 17.03 0.46 1.15
C TRP A 87 15.92 0.98 0.22
N MET A 88 15.43 2.21 0.41
CA MET A 88 14.45 2.79 -0.52
C MET A 88 15.00 2.93 -1.94
N LEU A 89 16.27 3.33 -2.11
CA LEU A 89 16.90 3.44 -3.42
C LEU A 89 17.15 2.07 -4.05
N ALA A 90 17.82 1.16 -3.34
CA ALA A 90 18.17 -0.15 -3.88
C ALA A 90 16.92 -1.04 -4.07
N GLY A 91 16.05 -1.09 -3.05
CA GLY A 91 14.77 -1.78 -3.11
C GLY A 91 13.87 -1.18 -4.19
N GLY A 92 13.70 0.13 -4.21
CA GLY A 92 12.88 0.82 -5.21
C GLY A 92 13.32 0.52 -6.64
N ILE A 93 14.62 0.65 -6.95
CA ILE A 93 15.17 0.51 -8.31
C ILE A 93 15.22 -0.96 -8.77
N PHE A 94 15.67 -1.87 -7.91
CA PHE A 94 15.97 -3.25 -8.31
C PHE A 94 14.93 -4.29 -7.88
N PHE A 95 14.03 -3.95 -6.95
CA PHE A 95 13.02 -4.86 -6.42
C PHE A 95 11.63 -4.38 -6.79
N GLY A 96 11.15 -3.30 -6.18
CA GLY A 96 9.77 -2.81 -6.33
C GLY A 96 9.44 -2.42 -7.77
N ALA A 97 10.23 -1.53 -8.37
CA ALA A 97 9.93 -1.03 -9.71
C ALA A 97 10.06 -2.13 -10.78
N VAL A 98 10.99 -3.07 -10.57
CA VAL A 98 11.13 -4.27 -11.42
C VAL A 98 9.92 -5.16 -11.28
N GLN A 99 9.48 -5.45 -10.04
CA GLN A 99 8.32 -6.30 -9.79
C GLN A 99 7.05 -5.71 -10.41
N ASP A 100 6.79 -4.42 -10.20
CA ASP A 100 5.57 -3.76 -10.67
C ASP A 100 5.52 -3.70 -12.20
N PHE A 101 6.66 -3.39 -12.83
CA PHE A 101 6.79 -3.40 -14.28
C PHE A 101 6.63 -4.80 -14.86
N THR A 102 7.26 -5.80 -14.24
CA THR A 102 7.17 -7.20 -14.71
C THR A 102 5.76 -7.77 -14.50
N ALA A 103 5.09 -7.43 -13.41
CA ALA A 103 3.71 -7.84 -13.15
C ALA A 103 2.73 -7.25 -14.16
N LEU A 104 2.89 -5.96 -14.48
CA LEU A 104 2.12 -5.29 -15.53
C LEU A 104 2.38 -5.97 -16.90
N TYR A 105 3.65 -6.18 -17.23
CA TYR A 105 4.08 -6.83 -18.46
C TYR A 105 3.51 -8.25 -18.61
N ALA A 106 3.68 -9.09 -17.58
CA ALA A 106 3.16 -10.46 -17.58
C ALA A 106 1.64 -10.48 -17.73
N SER A 107 0.92 -9.56 -17.08
CA SER A 107 -0.53 -9.44 -17.23
C SER A 107 -0.94 -9.05 -18.65
N VAL A 108 -0.30 -8.04 -19.25
CA VAL A 108 -0.57 -7.60 -20.62
C VAL A 108 -0.33 -8.74 -21.62
N LYS A 109 0.77 -9.50 -21.47
CA LYS A 109 1.06 -10.68 -22.28
C LYS A 109 0.09 -11.85 -22.06
N ASN A 110 -0.61 -11.87 -20.93
CA ASN A 110 -1.64 -12.87 -20.59
C ASN A 110 -3.06 -12.29 -20.66
N ASN A 111 -3.37 -11.46 -21.67
CA ASN A 111 -4.72 -10.92 -21.90
C ASN A 111 -5.28 -10.04 -20.75
N GLY A 112 -4.42 -9.39 -19.96
CA GLY A 112 -4.83 -8.55 -18.82
C GLY A 112 -5.38 -9.36 -17.65
N ARG A 113 -5.01 -10.65 -17.54
CA ARG A 113 -5.37 -11.52 -16.40
C ARG A 113 -4.58 -11.12 -15.15
N SER A 114 -5.19 -11.32 -13.98
CA SER A 114 -4.55 -11.01 -12.69
C SER A 114 -3.37 -11.93 -12.40
N ILE A 115 -2.44 -11.48 -11.56
CA ILE A 115 -1.29 -12.29 -11.17
C ILE A 115 -1.70 -13.59 -10.46
N GLY A 116 -2.80 -13.59 -9.70
CA GLY A 116 -3.32 -14.79 -9.06
C GLY A 116 -3.73 -15.86 -10.07
N THR A 117 -4.32 -15.44 -11.20
CA THR A 117 -4.67 -16.34 -12.30
C THR A 117 -3.45 -16.81 -13.10
N ILE A 118 -2.46 -15.94 -13.30
CA ILE A 118 -1.17 -16.31 -13.90
C ILE A 118 -0.47 -17.36 -13.02
N ILE A 119 -0.45 -17.16 -11.70
CA ILE A 119 0.08 -18.13 -10.73
C ILE A 119 -0.71 -19.44 -10.79
N GLU A 120 -2.04 -19.41 -10.95
CA GLU A 120 -2.84 -20.64 -11.11
C GLU A 120 -2.43 -21.44 -12.35
N ASP A 121 -2.29 -20.79 -13.50
CA ASP A 121 -1.96 -21.45 -14.77
C ASP A 121 -0.55 -22.07 -14.73
N TYR A 122 0.43 -21.35 -14.14
CA TYR A 122 1.82 -21.79 -14.12
C TYR A 122 2.19 -22.65 -12.89
N VAL A 123 1.58 -22.45 -11.71
CA VAL A 123 1.88 -23.18 -10.47
C VAL A 123 0.84 -24.26 -10.18
N GLY A 124 -0.46 -23.95 -10.27
CA GLY A 124 -1.58 -24.87 -10.09
C GLY A 124 -2.63 -24.41 -9.07
N ARG A 125 -3.73 -25.18 -8.94
CA ARG A 125 -4.89 -24.87 -8.08
C ARG A 125 -4.53 -24.71 -6.59
N THR A 126 -3.63 -25.56 -6.09
CA THR A 126 -3.13 -25.44 -4.70
C THR A 126 -2.43 -24.10 -4.48
N GLY A 127 -1.62 -23.66 -5.46
CA GLY A 127 -0.96 -22.35 -5.42
C GLY A 127 -1.96 -21.20 -5.35
N ARG A 128 -3.07 -21.27 -6.10
CA ARG A 128 -4.16 -20.29 -6.03
C ARG A 128 -4.84 -20.25 -4.65
N GLN A 129 -5.17 -21.38 -4.06
CA GLN A 129 -5.82 -21.40 -2.74
C GLN A 129 -4.92 -20.82 -1.65
N LEU A 130 -3.62 -21.18 -1.68
CA LEU A 130 -2.63 -20.61 -0.76
C LEU A 130 -2.49 -19.09 -0.97
N PHE A 131 -2.48 -18.63 -2.22
CA PHE A 131 -2.44 -17.20 -2.56
C PHE A 131 -3.68 -16.43 -2.08
N LEU A 132 -4.89 -16.98 -2.24
CA LEU A 132 -6.13 -16.34 -1.77
C LEU A 132 -6.21 -16.30 -0.24
N LEU A 133 -5.83 -17.39 0.43
CA LEU A 133 -5.70 -17.42 1.89
C LEU A 133 -4.70 -16.37 2.36
N PHE A 134 -3.55 -16.29 1.71
CA PHE A 134 -2.54 -15.28 1.98
C PHE A 134 -3.09 -13.86 1.80
N CYS A 135 -3.78 -13.58 0.69
CA CYS A 135 -4.38 -12.26 0.44
C CYS A 135 -5.36 -11.88 1.55
N TRP A 136 -6.19 -12.83 2.00
CA TRP A 136 -7.11 -12.59 3.09
C TRP A 136 -6.38 -12.29 4.40
N LEU A 137 -5.42 -13.12 4.81
CA LEU A 137 -4.61 -12.89 6.02
C LEU A 137 -3.86 -11.55 5.98
N PHE A 138 -3.30 -11.18 4.82
CA PHE A 138 -2.66 -9.89 4.59
C PHE A 138 -3.63 -8.73 4.77
N THR A 139 -4.87 -8.85 4.26
CA THR A 139 -5.87 -7.79 4.44
C THR A 139 -6.22 -7.54 5.91
N LEU A 140 -6.22 -8.58 6.75
CA LEU A 140 -6.45 -8.43 8.20
C LEU A 140 -5.37 -7.55 8.84
N LEU A 141 -4.10 -7.75 8.46
CA LEU A 141 -2.96 -6.98 8.96
C LEU A 141 -3.04 -5.51 8.54
N VAL A 142 -3.38 -5.26 7.28
CA VAL A 142 -3.50 -3.89 6.75
C VAL A 142 -4.67 -3.16 7.41
N ILE A 143 -5.83 -3.81 7.55
CA ILE A 143 -6.99 -3.24 8.26
C ILE A 143 -6.60 -2.89 9.68
N ALA A 144 -5.96 -3.81 10.41
CA ALA A 144 -5.55 -3.59 11.79
C ALA A 144 -4.57 -2.40 11.94
N ALA A 145 -3.49 -2.40 11.16
CA ALA A 145 -2.47 -1.36 11.26
C ALA A 145 -3.00 0.03 10.87
N PHE A 146 -3.74 0.13 9.78
CA PHE A 146 -4.15 1.43 9.24
C PHE A 146 -5.37 1.99 9.98
N CYS A 147 -6.31 1.15 10.43
CA CYS A 147 -7.43 1.63 11.26
C CYS A 147 -6.93 2.22 12.58
N ASP A 148 -5.95 1.56 13.22
CA ASP A 148 -5.38 2.06 14.48
C ASP A 148 -4.63 3.38 14.27
N MET A 149 -3.86 3.53 13.17
CA MET A 149 -3.22 4.81 12.84
C MET A 149 -4.23 5.92 12.55
N VAL A 150 -5.32 5.64 11.81
CA VAL A 150 -6.38 6.62 11.55
C VAL A 150 -7.07 7.03 12.85
N ALA A 151 -7.44 6.07 13.68
CA ALA A 151 -8.04 6.32 14.98
C ALA A 151 -7.12 7.15 15.90
N GLY A 152 -5.81 6.86 15.91
CA GLY A 152 -4.81 7.65 16.62
C GLY A 152 -4.64 9.06 16.07
N THR A 153 -4.82 9.24 14.75
CA THR A 153 -4.79 10.55 14.09
C THR A 153 -6.04 11.38 14.40
N PHE A 154 -7.17 10.73 14.68
CA PHE A 154 -8.42 11.38 15.09
C PHE A 154 -8.54 11.62 16.59
N ASN A 155 -7.65 11.03 17.39
CA ASN A 155 -7.67 11.14 18.84
C ASN A 155 -7.60 12.61 19.28
N GLY A 156 -8.70 13.13 19.81
CA GLY A 156 -8.85 14.54 20.17
C GLY A 156 -8.17 14.92 21.48
N PHE A 157 -7.60 13.96 22.21
CA PHE A 157 -7.06 14.18 23.55
C PHE A 157 -5.62 13.69 23.69
N ALA A 158 -4.76 14.50 24.27
CA ALA A 158 -3.44 14.09 24.72
C ALA A 158 -3.52 13.23 26.00
N LYS A 159 -2.41 12.63 26.41
CA LYS A 159 -2.37 11.74 27.59
C LYS A 159 -2.70 12.43 28.91
N ASP A 160 -2.48 13.73 28.98
CA ASP A 160 -2.81 14.61 30.11
C ASP A 160 -4.24 15.17 30.03
N GLY A 161 -5.00 14.79 29.00
CA GLY A 161 -6.37 15.27 28.76
C GLY A 161 -6.45 16.56 27.95
N ALA A 162 -5.33 17.15 27.53
CA ALA A 162 -5.35 18.37 26.72
C ALA A 162 -5.97 18.13 25.34
N GLU A 163 -6.73 19.10 24.85
CA GLU A 163 -7.38 19.03 23.54
C GLU A 163 -6.37 19.17 22.39
N ILE A 164 -6.45 18.24 21.44
CA ILE A 164 -5.68 18.25 20.19
C ILE A 164 -6.63 18.66 19.06
N VAL A 165 -6.84 19.97 18.92
CA VAL A 165 -7.77 20.56 17.93
C VAL A 165 -7.50 20.07 16.50
N PRO A 166 -6.25 19.96 15.99
CA PRO A 166 -6.01 19.48 14.63
C PRO A 166 -6.50 18.05 14.37
N ASN A 167 -6.40 17.18 15.38
CA ASN A 167 -6.87 15.80 15.29
C ASN A 167 -8.40 15.74 15.26
N ALA A 168 -9.06 16.47 16.17
CA ALA A 168 -10.51 16.54 16.24
C ALA A 168 -11.12 17.16 14.97
N ALA A 169 -10.49 18.19 14.42
CA ALA A 169 -10.85 18.77 13.13
C ALA A 169 -10.69 17.74 12.00
N ALA A 170 -9.56 17.02 11.93
CA ALA A 170 -9.36 15.98 10.92
C ALA A 170 -10.41 14.87 10.99
N ALA A 171 -10.86 14.51 12.19
CA ALA A 171 -11.94 13.55 12.41
C ALA A 171 -13.29 14.10 11.90
N SER A 172 -13.63 15.35 12.25
CA SER A 172 -14.83 16.03 11.76
C SER A 172 -14.87 16.13 10.23
N ILE A 173 -13.77 16.56 9.61
CA ILE A 173 -13.70 16.66 8.15
C ILE A 173 -13.87 15.27 7.52
N SER A 174 -13.26 14.24 8.10
CA SER A 174 -13.40 12.86 7.62
C SER A 174 -14.84 12.33 7.77
N LEU A 175 -15.53 12.63 8.86
CA LEU A 175 -16.97 12.35 9.04
C LEU A 175 -17.83 13.00 7.96
N LEU A 176 -17.58 14.29 7.69
CA LEU A 176 -18.28 15.01 6.63
C LEU A 176 -18.02 14.38 5.26
N TYR A 177 -16.77 13.99 4.98
CA TYR A 177 -16.40 13.29 3.75
C TYR A 177 -17.19 11.99 3.55
N MET A 178 -17.35 11.19 4.62
CA MET A 178 -18.09 9.94 4.55
C MET A 178 -19.56 10.14 4.14
N VAL A 179 -20.18 11.23 4.59
CA VAL A 179 -21.58 11.55 4.29
C VAL A 179 -21.72 12.25 2.93
N VAL A 180 -20.93 13.30 2.68
CA VAL A 180 -20.98 14.11 1.46
C VAL A 180 -20.58 13.30 0.23
N ALA A 181 -19.63 12.35 0.36
CA ALA A 181 -19.27 11.48 -0.74
C ALA A 181 -20.46 10.64 -1.24
N VAL A 182 -21.38 10.23 -0.36
CA VAL A 182 -22.59 9.50 -0.76
C VAL A 182 -23.49 10.37 -1.61
N PHE A 183 -23.79 11.59 -1.14
CA PHE A 183 -24.59 12.55 -1.90
C PHE A 183 -23.93 12.94 -3.23
N PHE A 184 -22.61 13.13 -3.24
CA PHE A 184 -21.85 13.38 -4.45
C PHE A 184 -21.92 12.19 -5.41
N GLY A 185 -21.85 10.95 -4.92
CA GLY A 185 -22.05 9.74 -5.73
C GLY A 185 -23.42 9.68 -6.40
N PHE A 186 -24.48 10.04 -5.67
CA PHE A 186 -25.82 10.14 -6.22
C PHE A 186 -25.94 11.25 -7.28
N PHE A 187 -25.34 12.41 -7.04
CA PHE A 187 -25.24 13.50 -8.01
C PHE A 187 -24.53 13.04 -9.30
N LEU A 188 -23.36 12.39 -9.19
CA LEU A 188 -22.63 11.86 -10.33
C LEU A 188 -23.45 10.84 -11.12
N LYS A 189 -24.15 9.93 -10.43
CA LYS A 189 -24.92 8.85 -11.06
C LYS A 189 -26.17 9.35 -11.80
N TYR A 190 -26.93 10.25 -11.17
CA TYR A 190 -28.24 10.65 -11.69
C TYR A 190 -28.18 11.94 -12.52
N ALA A 191 -27.39 12.93 -12.13
CA ALA A 191 -27.28 14.18 -12.88
C ALA A 191 -26.29 14.08 -14.05
N LYS A 192 -25.37 13.11 -14.03
CA LYS A 192 -24.33 12.90 -15.05
C LYS A 192 -23.66 14.22 -15.50
N PRO A 193 -23.17 15.05 -14.56
CA PRO A 193 -22.57 16.34 -14.86
C PRO A 193 -21.34 16.20 -15.77
N SER A 194 -21.04 17.25 -16.54
CA SER A 194 -19.80 17.31 -17.33
C SER A 194 -18.57 17.35 -16.41
N ALA A 195 -17.40 16.95 -16.93
CA ALA A 195 -16.15 16.88 -16.14
C ALA A 195 -15.79 18.21 -15.43
N GLY A 196 -16.07 19.36 -16.07
CA GLY A 196 -15.84 20.67 -15.46
C GLY A 196 -16.76 20.95 -14.27
N VAL A 197 -18.04 20.59 -14.38
CA VAL A 197 -19.01 20.74 -13.27
C VAL A 197 -18.66 19.79 -12.12
N GLN A 198 -18.23 18.57 -12.41
CA GLN A 198 -17.74 17.62 -11.40
C GLN A 198 -16.55 18.19 -10.63
N PHE A 199 -15.58 18.76 -11.35
CA PHE A 199 -14.38 19.34 -10.75
C PHE A 199 -14.74 20.53 -9.85
N VAL A 200 -15.50 21.51 -10.36
CA VAL A 200 -15.88 22.70 -9.57
C VAL A 200 -16.70 22.31 -8.35
N THR A 201 -17.69 21.43 -8.52
CA THR A 201 -18.51 20.95 -7.40
C THR A 201 -17.67 20.22 -6.36
N GLY A 202 -16.74 19.35 -6.80
CA GLY A 202 -15.84 18.62 -5.90
C GLY A 202 -14.93 19.54 -5.09
N VAL A 203 -14.36 20.57 -5.71
CA VAL A 203 -13.52 21.58 -5.04
C VAL A 203 -14.35 22.40 -4.04
N VAL A 204 -15.54 22.85 -4.42
CA VAL A 204 -16.43 23.61 -3.50
C VAL A 204 -16.83 22.77 -2.30
N LEU A 205 -17.24 21.52 -2.51
CA LEU A 205 -17.59 20.59 -1.42
C LEU A 205 -16.39 20.32 -0.52
N MET A 206 -15.20 20.11 -1.08
CA MET A 206 -13.96 19.93 -0.31
C MET A 206 -13.69 21.12 0.60
N VAL A 207 -13.68 22.34 0.06
CA VAL A 207 -13.43 23.57 0.84
C VAL A 207 -14.49 23.74 1.92
N ALA A 208 -15.76 23.48 1.60
CA ALA A 208 -16.86 23.55 2.57
C ALA A 208 -16.69 22.54 3.70
N MET A 209 -16.31 21.29 3.41
CA MET A 209 -16.07 20.26 4.43
C MET A 209 -14.86 20.58 5.32
N VAL A 210 -13.77 21.10 4.73
CA VAL A 210 -12.59 21.53 5.48
C VAL A 210 -12.96 22.69 6.41
N ALA A 211 -13.62 23.73 5.90
CA ALA A 211 -14.03 24.88 6.69
C ALA A 211 -15.00 24.48 7.82
N ALA A 212 -16.01 23.65 7.51
CA ALA A 212 -16.97 23.17 8.50
C ALA A 212 -16.32 22.28 9.55
N GLY A 213 -15.42 21.37 9.17
CA GLY A 213 -14.76 20.47 10.11
C GLY A 213 -13.75 21.18 11.02
N ILE A 214 -13.09 22.25 10.55
CA ILE A 214 -12.25 23.12 11.39
C ILE A 214 -13.12 23.96 12.33
N ALA A 215 -14.27 24.45 11.87
CA ALA A 215 -15.18 25.25 12.69
C ALA A 215 -15.92 24.42 13.77
N PHE A 216 -16.18 23.15 13.51
CA PHE A 216 -16.92 22.24 14.40
C PHE A 216 -16.13 20.94 14.67
N PRO A 217 -15.01 21.01 15.42
CA PRO A 217 -14.21 19.84 15.77
C PRO A 217 -14.96 18.92 16.74
N VAL A 218 -15.01 17.63 16.43
CA VAL A 218 -15.59 16.59 17.28
C VAL A 218 -14.47 15.93 18.07
N PHE A 219 -14.51 16.06 19.38
CA PHE A 219 -13.53 15.45 20.26
C PHE A 219 -14.01 14.07 20.72
N ALA A 220 -13.23 13.05 20.40
CA ALA A 220 -13.37 11.71 20.96
C ALA A 220 -11.99 11.06 21.05
N ASP A 221 -11.88 10.03 21.88
CA ASP A 221 -10.66 9.27 22.05
C ASP A 221 -10.42 8.30 20.89
N ALA A 222 -9.19 7.79 20.80
CA ALA A 222 -8.81 6.82 19.77
C ALA A 222 -9.70 5.56 19.76
N GLU A 223 -10.18 5.12 20.93
CA GLU A 223 -11.04 3.94 21.01
C GLU A 223 -12.41 4.19 20.36
N THR A 224 -13.06 5.31 20.68
CA THR A 224 -14.33 5.71 20.06
C THR A 224 -14.19 5.83 18.55
N TRP A 225 -13.12 6.48 18.07
CA TRP A 225 -12.85 6.60 16.64
C TRP A 225 -12.60 5.25 15.97
N ARG A 226 -11.97 4.29 16.66
CA ARG A 226 -11.79 2.94 16.13
C ARG A 226 -13.13 2.27 15.85
N TYR A 227 -14.12 2.38 16.75
CA TYR A 227 -15.47 1.86 16.49
C TYR A 227 -16.12 2.53 15.27
N VAL A 228 -16.01 3.85 15.16
CA VAL A 228 -16.56 4.61 14.02
C VAL A 228 -15.91 4.19 12.70
N VAL A 229 -14.59 4.07 12.65
CA VAL A 229 -13.85 3.64 11.45
C VAL A 229 -14.26 2.23 11.03
N PHE A 230 -14.39 1.28 11.95
CA PHE A 230 -14.82 -0.08 11.61
C PHE A 230 -16.28 -0.16 11.17
N ALA A 231 -17.18 0.61 11.80
CA ALA A 231 -18.58 0.72 11.36
C ALA A 231 -18.67 1.31 9.95
N TYR A 232 -17.88 2.35 9.67
CA TYR A 232 -17.74 2.90 8.34
C TYR A 232 -17.23 1.87 7.33
N LEU A 233 -16.15 1.14 7.65
CA LEU A 233 -15.58 0.13 6.75
C LEU A 233 -16.55 -1.00 6.44
N PHE A 234 -17.40 -1.37 7.40
CA PHE A 234 -18.47 -2.32 7.16
C PHE A 234 -19.44 -1.80 6.10
N ALA A 235 -19.95 -0.57 6.28
CA ALA A 235 -20.82 0.07 5.29
C ALA A 235 -20.10 0.18 3.94
N ALA A 236 -18.86 0.66 3.94
CA ALA A 236 -18.06 0.85 2.75
C ALA A 236 -17.73 -0.45 2.02
N SER A 237 -17.62 -1.60 2.70
CA SER A 237 -17.35 -2.88 2.03
C SER A 237 -18.61 -3.52 1.42
N VAL A 238 -19.78 -3.26 2.02
CA VAL A 238 -21.06 -3.83 1.59
C VAL A 238 -21.74 -3.00 0.49
N VAL A 239 -21.66 -1.67 0.55
CA VAL A 239 -22.33 -0.80 -0.43
C VAL A 239 -21.68 -0.82 -1.82
N PRO A 240 -22.44 -0.59 -2.90
CA PRO A 240 -21.90 -0.49 -4.25
C PRO A 240 -20.80 0.57 -4.36
N MET A 241 -19.77 0.28 -5.18
CA MET A 241 -18.59 1.14 -5.31
C MET A 241 -18.93 2.58 -5.75
N TRP A 242 -19.88 2.72 -6.69
CA TRP A 242 -20.32 4.02 -7.23
C TRP A 242 -20.95 4.93 -6.16
N ALA A 243 -21.50 4.35 -5.10
CA ALA A 243 -22.28 5.09 -4.10
C ALA A 243 -21.40 5.77 -3.06
N LEU A 244 -20.20 5.24 -2.77
CA LEU A 244 -19.35 5.76 -1.71
C LEU A 244 -17.88 5.79 -2.09
N LYS A 245 -17.29 4.65 -2.47
CA LYS A 245 -15.85 4.55 -2.71
C LYS A 245 -15.41 5.45 -3.87
N THR A 246 -16.01 5.31 -5.05
CA THR A 246 -15.65 6.10 -6.23
C THR A 246 -15.77 7.62 -6.00
N PRO A 247 -16.89 8.17 -5.50
CA PRO A 247 -17.02 9.61 -5.26
C PRO A 247 -16.08 10.10 -4.15
N ARG A 248 -15.86 9.31 -3.10
CA ARG A 248 -14.91 9.65 -2.03
C ARG A 248 -13.48 9.72 -2.55
N ASP A 249 -13.06 8.69 -3.29
CA ASP A 249 -11.72 8.61 -3.89
C ASP A 249 -11.47 9.83 -4.79
N TYR A 250 -12.47 10.21 -5.59
CA TYR A 250 -12.40 11.42 -6.43
C TYR A 250 -12.17 12.69 -5.61
N LEU A 251 -12.95 12.91 -4.54
CA LEU A 251 -12.81 14.08 -3.66
C LEU A 251 -11.47 14.08 -2.89
N SER A 252 -10.92 12.89 -2.60
CA SER A 252 -9.68 12.71 -1.81
C SER A 252 -8.43 12.81 -2.68
N MET A 253 -8.54 12.55 -3.99
CA MET A 253 -7.43 12.62 -4.95
C MET A 253 -6.78 14.01 -4.97
N PHE A 254 -7.57 15.08 -4.91
CA PHE A 254 -7.05 16.45 -4.90
C PHE A 254 -6.21 16.75 -3.66
N LEU A 255 -6.66 16.26 -2.51
CA LEU A 255 -5.97 16.41 -1.23
C LEU A 255 -4.66 15.63 -1.20
N LEU A 256 -4.66 14.41 -1.75
CA LEU A 256 -3.46 13.59 -1.88
C LEU A 256 -2.41 14.28 -2.75
N ILE A 257 -2.79 14.70 -3.96
CA ILE A 257 -1.87 15.38 -4.89
C ILE A 257 -1.39 16.70 -4.27
N GLY A 258 -2.29 17.48 -3.67
CA GLY A 258 -1.95 18.73 -2.99
C GLY A 258 -0.92 18.53 -1.88
N MET A 259 -1.14 17.57 -0.98
CA MET A 259 -0.21 17.27 0.11
C MET A 259 1.16 16.83 -0.40
N ILE A 260 1.22 15.92 -1.39
CA ILE A 260 2.50 15.45 -1.94
C ILE A 260 3.27 16.60 -2.58
N LEU A 261 2.60 17.45 -3.38
CA LEU A 261 3.22 18.62 -4.00
C LEU A 261 3.74 19.60 -2.94
N CYS A 262 2.97 19.84 -1.88
CA CYS A 262 3.38 20.71 -0.78
C CYS A 262 4.58 20.13 -0.02
N ALA A 263 4.60 18.83 0.25
CA ALA A 263 5.72 18.17 0.92
C ALA A 263 7.01 18.22 0.08
N VAL A 264 6.91 17.92 -1.21
CA VAL A 264 8.04 17.98 -2.14
C VAL A 264 8.54 19.42 -2.26
N ALA A 265 7.66 20.37 -2.58
CA ALA A 265 8.03 21.79 -2.70
C ALA A 265 8.64 22.34 -1.40
N GLY A 266 8.08 21.94 -0.25
CA GLY A 266 8.60 22.27 1.07
C GLY A 266 10.06 21.87 1.25
N VAL A 267 10.43 20.65 0.87
CA VAL A 267 11.83 20.19 0.94
C VAL A 267 12.75 21.00 0.02
N PHE A 268 12.30 21.37 -1.18
CA PHE A 268 13.10 22.14 -2.14
C PHE A 268 13.32 23.59 -1.72
N ILE A 269 12.29 24.22 -1.11
CA ILE A 269 12.31 25.64 -0.75
C ILE A 269 12.96 25.85 0.62
N GLU A 270 12.55 25.10 1.64
CA GLU A 270 13.04 25.26 3.02
C GLU A 270 14.43 24.64 3.21
N ASN A 271 14.81 23.65 2.39
CA ASN A 271 16.07 22.91 2.50
C ASN A 271 16.39 22.49 3.95
N PRO A 272 15.51 21.70 4.61
CA PRO A 272 15.64 21.44 6.03
C PRO A 272 16.91 20.66 6.37
N GLU A 273 17.53 20.96 7.50
CA GLU A 273 18.67 20.19 8.00
C GLU A 273 18.22 18.85 8.58
N ILE A 274 18.92 17.77 8.22
CA ILE A 274 18.66 16.43 8.75
C ILE A 274 19.32 16.33 10.12
N ARG A 275 18.50 16.23 11.18
CA ARG A 275 18.92 16.21 12.59
C ARG A 275 19.09 14.79 13.16
N MET A 276 18.64 13.77 12.44
CA MET A 276 18.92 12.38 12.78
C MET A 276 20.36 11.98 12.39
N PRO A 277 21.02 11.10 13.15
CA PRO A 277 22.29 10.52 12.75
C PRO A 277 22.15 9.70 11.46
N ALA A 278 23.24 9.58 10.70
CA ALA A 278 23.27 8.75 9.49
C ALA A 278 23.01 7.28 9.81
N PHE A 279 23.61 6.80 10.90
CA PHE A 279 23.44 5.46 11.41
C PHE A 279 23.38 5.53 12.93
N THR A 280 22.40 4.86 13.53
CA THR A 280 22.23 4.81 14.99
C THR A 280 22.92 3.58 15.58
N SER A 281 22.43 2.38 15.24
CA SER A 281 22.91 1.08 15.74
C SER A 281 22.34 -0.05 14.89
N PHE A 282 22.97 -1.23 14.93
CA PHE A 282 22.42 -2.46 14.35
C PHE A 282 21.26 -3.03 15.17
N GLU A 283 21.16 -2.66 16.44
CA GLU A 283 20.04 -3.00 17.33
C GLU A 283 19.54 -1.72 18.01
N VAL A 284 18.25 -1.44 17.88
CA VAL A 284 17.58 -0.28 18.50
C VAL A 284 16.30 -0.77 19.18
N ASN A 285 16.13 -0.49 20.47
CA ASN A 285 14.96 -0.90 21.26
C ASN A 285 14.68 -2.43 21.20
N GLY A 286 15.72 -3.27 21.17
CA GLY A 286 15.57 -4.73 21.04
C GLY A 286 15.09 -5.18 19.65
N LEU A 287 15.20 -4.31 18.64
CA LEU A 287 14.92 -4.62 17.24
C LEU A 287 16.22 -4.60 16.43
N ASP A 288 16.55 -5.72 15.81
CA ASP A 288 17.67 -5.80 14.85
C ASP A 288 17.31 -5.06 13.56
N MET A 289 18.25 -4.28 13.02
CA MET A 289 18.09 -3.58 11.75
C MET A 289 17.78 -4.56 10.61
N PHE A 290 18.47 -5.70 10.57
CA PHE A 290 18.07 -6.82 9.72
C PHE A 290 17.28 -7.83 10.56
N PRO A 291 16.06 -8.21 10.15
CA PRO A 291 15.33 -7.83 8.93
C PRO A 291 14.35 -6.65 9.11
N ILE A 292 14.27 -6.06 10.30
CA ILE A 292 13.17 -5.15 10.67
C ILE A 292 13.10 -3.92 9.77
N LEU A 293 14.22 -3.33 9.37
CA LEU A 293 14.24 -2.18 8.46
C LEU A 293 13.59 -2.52 7.10
N PHE A 294 13.87 -3.70 6.57
CA PHE A 294 13.41 -4.16 5.25
C PHE A 294 11.92 -4.51 5.24
N VAL A 295 11.39 -5.08 6.32
CA VAL A 295 9.95 -5.32 6.45
C VAL A 295 9.19 -4.04 6.81
N THR A 296 9.82 -3.11 7.54
CA THR A 296 9.19 -1.85 7.94
C THR A 296 8.99 -0.93 6.74
N ILE A 297 10.01 -0.77 5.89
CA ILE A 297 9.91 -0.06 4.60
C ILE A 297 9.51 -1.08 3.53
N ALA A 298 8.26 -1.53 3.65
CA ALA A 298 7.60 -2.37 2.65
C ALA A 298 7.23 -1.52 1.42
N CYS A 299 6.08 -0.84 1.46
CA CYS A 299 5.74 0.20 0.48
C CYS A 299 6.78 1.34 0.53
N GLY A 300 7.15 1.89 -0.63
CA GLY A 300 8.30 2.78 -0.79
C GLY A 300 9.64 2.08 -1.12
N ALA A 301 9.73 0.75 -1.04
CA ALA A 301 10.89 -0.01 -1.54
C ALA A 301 10.45 -1.20 -2.41
N VAL A 302 9.57 -2.07 -1.89
CA VAL A 302 9.04 -3.23 -2.63
C VAL A 302 7.74 -3.70 -2.00
N SER A 303 6.72 -3.92 -2.84
CA SER A 303 5.40 -4.27 -2.35
C SER A 303 4.68 -5.31 -3.18
N GLY A 304 4.37 -6.46 -2.57
CA GLY A 304 3.58 -7.50 -3.20
C GLY A 304 2.19 -7.02 -3.61
N PHE A 305 1.58 -6.10 -2.83
CA PHE A 305 0.27 -5.54 -3.15
C PHE A 305 0.25 -4.78 -4.49
N HIS A 306 1.33 -4.06 -4.84
CA HIS A 306 1.36 -3.28 -6.08
C HIS A 306 1.26 -4.17 -7.31
N SER A 307 1.81 -5.38 -7.26
CA SER A 307 1.67 -6.35 -8.34
C SER A 307 0.21 -6.76 -8.60
N LEU A 308 -0.64 -6.73 -7.56
CA LEU A 308 -2.08 -6.98 -7.67
C LEU A 308 -2.76 -5.82 -8.41
N VAL A 309 -2.36 -4.58 -8.13
CA VAL A 309 -2.85 -3.39 -8.82
C VAL A 309 -2.40 -3.41 -10.28
N SER A 310 -1.10 -3.58 -10.52
CA SER A 310 -0.49 -3.64 -11.86
C SER A 310 -1.16 -4.67 -12.76
N SER A 311 -1.40 -5.88 -12.25
CA SER A 311 -1.97 -6.98 -13.03
C SER A 311 -3.50 -7.05 -13.02
N GLY A 312 -4.15 -6.52 -11.99
CA GLY A 312 -5.60 -6.61 -11.81
C GLY A 312 -6.38 -5.44 -12.44
N THR A 313 -5.73 -4.28 -12.56
CA THR A 313 -6.39 -3.03 -12.99
C THR A 313 -5.62 -2.33 -14.12
N SER A 314 -4.41 -1.83 -13.87
CA SER A 314 -3.65 -1.04 -14.85
C SER A 314 -3.41 -1.76 -16.18
N SER A 315 -3.14 -3.07 -16.15
CA SER A 315 -2.96 -3.90 -17.36
C SER A 315 -4.15 -3.87 -18.33
N LYS A 316 -5.35 -3.57 -17.83
CA LYS A 316 -6.59 -3.50 -18.62
C LYS A 316 -6.88 -2.12 -19.20
N MET A 317 -6.06 -1.12 -18.85
CA MET A 317 -6.21 0.26 -19.31
C MET A 317 -5.03 0.76 -20.16
N VAL A 318 -3.86 0.12 -20.07
CA VAL A 318 -2.67 0.48 -20.87
C VAL A 318 -2.99 0.34 -22.36
N ALA A 319 -3.02 1.44 -23.10
CA ALA A 319 -3.32 1.45 -24.53
C ALA A 319 -2.12 1.03 -25.41
N ASN A 320 -0.89 1.25 -24.95
CA ASN A 320 0.33 0.91 -25.69
C ASN A 320 1.36 0.22 -24.78
N GLU A 321 2.02 -0.83 -25.27
CA GLU A 321 3.05 -1.53 -24.49
C GLU A 321 4.20 -0.63 -24.03
N SER A 322 4.57 0.41 -24.80
CA SER A 322 5.62 1.36 -24.41
C SER A 322 5.29 2.17 -23.16
N ASP A 323 4.01 2.32 -22.84
CA ASP A 323 3.56 3.05 -21.65
C ASP A 323 3.77 2.24 -20.37
N MET A 324 3.96 0.91 -20.46
CA MET A 324 4.15 0.05 -19.29
C MET A 324 5.38 0.44 -18.46
N ARG A 325 6.44 0.98 -19.08
CA ARG A 325 7.61 1.47 -18.34
C ARG A 325 7.25 2.66 -17.46
N LEU A 326 6.50 3.63 -18.00
CA LEU A 326 6.04 4.80 -17.25
C LEU A 326 5.08 4.38 -16.13
N VAL A 327 4.10 3.52 -16.46
CA VAL A 327 3.06 3.09 -15.51
C VAL A 327 3.63 2.20 -14.41
N GLY A 328 4.33 1.10 -14.74
CA GLY A 328 4.83 0.18 -13.74
C GLY A 328 6.05 0.72 -13.00
N TYR A 329 7.15 0.91 -13.72
CA TYR A 329 8.43 1.32 -13.12
C TYR A 329 8.39 2.79 -12.65
N GLY A 330 7.79 3.67 -13.45
CA GLY A 330 7.73 5.09 -13.16
C GLY A 330 6.87 5.42 -11.94
N SER A 331 5.67 4.83 -11.80
CA SER A 331 4.82 5.08 -10.63
C SER A 331 5.52 4.66 -9.33
N MET A 332 6.17 3.50 -9.32
CA MET A 332 6.96 3.04 -8.16
C MET A 332 8.14 3.99 -7.88
N SER A 333 8.80 4.51 -8.91
CA SER A 333 9.89 5.50 -8.73
C SER A 333 9.39 6.78 -8.05
N VAL A 334 8.19 7.26 -8.39
CA VAL A 334 7.60 8.45 -7.74
C VAL A 334 7.17 8.15 -6.31
N GLU A 335 6.73 6.93 -6.02
CA GLU A 335 6.45 6.50 -4.64
C GLU A 335 7.71 6.49 -3.77
N VAL A 336 8.86 6.07 -4.32
CA VAL A 336 10.17 6.15 -3.63
C VAL A 336 10.49 7.61 -3.28
N VAL A 337 10.20 8.56 -4.18
CA VAL A 337 10.38 10.00 -3.90
C VAL A 337 9.52 10.41 -2.69
N LEU A 338 8.26 9.97 -2.62
CA LEU A 338 7.40 10.24 -1.46
C LEU A 338 7.96 9.63 -0.17
N GLY A 339 8.51 8.40 -0.24
CA GLY A 339 9.14 7.76 0.90
C GLY A 339 10.37 8.51 1.41
N VAL A 340 11.22 8.98 0.49
CA VAL A 340 12.38 9.81 0.83
C VAL A 340 11.95 11.17 1.39
N VAL A 341 10.92 11.82 0.83
CA VAL A 341 10.37 13.05 1.41
C VAL A 341 9.87 12.80 2.84
N SER A 342 9.18 11.69 3.08
CA SER A 342 8.72 11.31 4.42
C SER A 342 9.89 11.11 5.39
N LEU A 343 10.99 10.50 4.94
CA LEU A 343 12.23 10.37 5.70
C LEU A 343 12.88 11.73 5.99
N ILE A 344 12.97 12.62 5.00
CA ILE A 344 13.52 13.98 5.18
C ILE A 344 12.73 14.73 6.23
N VAL A 345 11.40 14.72 6.09
CA VAL A 345 10.46 15.44 6.95
C VAL A 345 10.60 14.99 8.41
N VAL A 346 10.60 13.68 8.69
CA VAL A 346 10.78 13.20 10.07
C VAL A 346 12.18 13.47 10.62
N CYS A 347 13.22 13.28 9.80
CA CYS A 347 14.58 13.48 10.28
C CYS A 347 14.91 14.96 10.50
N ALA A 348 14.22 15.87 9.82
CA ALA A 348 14.29 17.30 10.06
C ALA A 348 13.54 17.72 11.34
N ALA A 349 12.42 17.05 11.63
CA ALA A 349 11.64 17.28 12.85
C ALA A 349 12.27 16.68 14.12
N ALA A 350 13.25 15.78 13.98
CA ALA A 350 13.95 15.18 15.11
C ALA A 350 14.64 16.23 16.00
N THR A 351 14.63 15.99 17.31
CA THR A 351 15.30 16.84 18.30
C THR A 351 16.33 16.00 19.04
N ASP A 352 17.58 16.45 19.10
CA ASP A 352 18.71 15.74 19.72
C ASP A 352 18.89 14.27 19.24
N GLY A 353 18.59 14.02 17.96
CA GLY A 353 18.67 12.68 17.38
C GLY A 353 17.55 11.72 17.80
N ALA A 354 16.52 12.21 18.50
CA ALA A 354 15.32 11.47 18.83
C ALA A 354 14.14 11.85 17.91
N LEU A 355 13.36 10.83 17.50
CA LEU A 355 12.17 11.03 16.69
C LEU A 355 11.05 11.70 17.50
N PRO A 356 10.23 12.58 16.89
CA PRO A 356 9.09 13.18 17.56
C PRO A 356 8.07 12.12 18.04
N ALA A 357 7.36 12.43 19.12
CA ALA A 357 6.26 11.60 19.59
C ALA A 357 5.00 11.81 18.71
N GLY A 358 4.30 10.72 18.41
CA GLY A 358 3.06 10.73 17.65
C GLY A 358 2.99 9.57 16.66
N THR A 359 1.84 9.40 16.01
CA THR A 359 1.76 8.47 14.88
C THR A 359 2.57 9.01 13.70
N PRO A 360 3.06 8.15 12.80
CA PRO A 360 3.79 8.58 11.61
C PRO A 360 3.02 9.59 10.75
N PHE A 361 1.69 9.48 10.69
CA PHE A 361 0.84 10.43 9.98
C PHE A 361 0.81 11.81 10.62
N GLN A 362 0.73 11.87 11.95
CA GLN A 362 0.78 13.14 12.68
C GLN A 362 2.14 13.81 12.51
N ILE A 363 3.22 13.05 12.65
CA ILE A 363 4.59 13.58 12.50
C ILE A 363 4.79 14.16 11.10
N PHE A 364 4.37 13.42 10.06
CA PHE A 364 4.45 13.90 8.68
C PHE A 364 3.58 15.15 8.48
N SER A 365 2.34 15.12 8.95
CA SER A 365 1.37 16.21 8.75
C SER A 365 1.82 17.51 9.43
N THR A 366 2.22 17.45 10.70
CA THR A 366 2.69 18.62 11.46
C THR A 366 3.95 19.22 10.83
N SER A 367 4.87 18.39 10.35
CA SER A 367 6.10 18.86 9.75
C SER A 367 5.88 19.52 8.38
N VAL A 368 5.03 18.92 7.53
CA VAL A 368 4.68 19.54 6.23
C VAL A 368 3.80 20.78 6.44
N ALA A 369 2.99 20.83 7.50
CA ALA A 369 2.23 22.03 7.86
C ALA A 369 3.14 23.20 8.24
N GLY A 370 4.28 22.92 8.88
CA GLY A 370 5.34 23.91 9.11
C GLY A 370 5.85 24.52 7.80
N PHE A 371 6.10 23.71 6.77
CA PHE A 371 6.51 24.21 5.45
C PHE A 371 5.44 25.09 4.81
N LEU A 372 4.15 24.70 4.90
CA LEU A 372 3.06 25.53 4.40
C LEU A 372 2.97 26.89 5.10
N THR A 373 3.23 26.89 6.41
CA THR A 373 3.23 28.11 7.22
C THR A 373 4.37 29.04 6.81
N ASN A 374 5.58 28.50 6.66
CA ASN A 374 6.77 29.29 6.31
C ASN A 374 6.73 29.82 4.86
N ILE A 375 6.26 29.00 3.91
CA ILE A 375 6.29 29.33 2.48
C ILE A 375 5.12 30.22 2.07
N PHE A 376 3.91 29.86 2.52
CA PHE A 376 2.67 30.50 2.05
C PHE A 376 1.99 31.36 3.12
N GLY A 377 2.50 31.40 4.35
CA GLY A 377 1.90 32.18 5.45
C GLY A 377 0.57 31.61 5.96
N VAL A 378 0.26 30.34 5.65
CA VAL A 378 -0.96 29.69 6.16
C VAL A 378 -0.82 29.48 7.66
N PRO A 379 -1.80 29.87 8.51
CA PRO A 379 -1.73 29.63 9.94
C PRO A 379 -1.46 28.14 10.27
N GLN A 380 -0.50 27.89 11.16
CA GLN A 380 -0.03 26.53 11.47
C GLN A 380 -1.16 25.60 11.91
N ASP A 381 -2.12 26.09 12.69
CA ASP A 381 -3.26 25.30 13.16
C ASP A 381 -4.14 24.83 11.99
N ILE A 382 -4.40 25.72 11.02
CA ILE A 382 -5.19 25.41 9.82
C ILE A 382 -4.42 24.43 8.93
N ALA A 383 -3.12 24.68 8.71
CA ALA A 383 -2.27 23.80 7.92
C ALA A 383 -2.19 22.39 8.54
N ALA A 384 -2.05 22.30 9.87
CA ALA A 384 -2.05 21.04 10.60
C ALA A 384 -3.39 20.30 10.48
N CYS A 385 -4.52 20.99 10.61
CA CYS A 385 -5.85 20.39 10.40
C CYS A 385 -5.97 19.78 9.00
N ILE A 386 -5.61 20.55 7.97
CA ILE A 386 -5.73 20.14 6.57
C ILE A 386 -4.83 18.92 6.31
N LEU A 387 -3.55 18.97 6.68
CA LEU A 387 -2.64 17.88 6.36
C LEU A 387 -2.92 16.59 7.15
N THR A 388 -3.29 16.74 8.43
CA THR A 388 -3.69 15.60 9.28
C THR A 388 -4.89 14.88 8.68
N MET A 389 -5.86 15.64 8.15
CA MET A 389 -6.98 15.11 7.40
C MET A 389 -6.52 14.43 6.10
N CYS A 390 -5.68 15.08 5.29
CA CYS A 390 -5.24 14.55 4.01
C CYS A 390 -4.55 13.19 4.17
N VAL A 391 -3.70 13.01 5.20
CA VAL A 391 -3.02 11.73 5.45
C VAL A 391 -4.00 10.68 5.97
N SER A 392 -4.96 11.07 6.82
CA SER A 392 -6.02 10.16 7.28
C SER A 392 -6.91 9.70 6.13
N ALA A 393 -7.25 10.60 5.20
CA ALA A 393 -8.02 10.28 4.01
C ALA A 393 -7.27 9.31 3.09
N LEU A 394 -5.95 9.44 2.96
CA LEU A 394 -5.09 8.50 2.24
C LEU A 394 -5.17 7.11 2.85
N ALA A 395 -5.00 7.00 4.18
CA ALA A 395 -5.08 5.72 4.88
C ALA A 395 -6.47 5.08 4.75
N LEU A 396 -7.55 5.84 4.97
CA LEU A 396 -8.93 5.36 4.80
C LEU A 396 -9.20 4.85 3.36
N THR A 397 -8.59 5.47 2.34
CA THR A 397 -8.72 5.00 0.93
C THR A 397 -8.08 3.65 0.72
N SER A 398 -6.89 3.45 1.30
CA SER A 398 -6.25 2.14 1.28
C SER A 398 -7.08 1.10 2.03
N VAL A 399 -7.60 1.42 3.23
CA VAL A 399 -8.38 0.45 4.02
C VAL A 399 -9.73 0.13 3.40
N ASP A 400 -10.40 1.09 2.73
CA ASP A 400 -11.64 0.84 1.97
C ASP A 400 -11.43 -0.21 0.88
N ALA A 401 -10.35 -0.06 0.11
CA ALA A 401 -9.97 -1.01 -0.93
C ALA A 401 -9.64 -2.37 -0.32
N VAL A 402 -8.85 -2.39 0.75
CA VAL A 402 -8.40 -3.61 1.43
C VAL A 402 -9.56 -4.36 2.09
N ALA A 403 -10.49 -3.68 2.75
CA ALA A 403 -11.66 -4.32 3.36
C ALA A 403 -12.55 -5.02 2.31
N ARG A 404 -12.70 -4.39 1.14
CA ARG A 404 -13.37 -5.02 -0.01
C ARG A 404 -12.58 -6.20 -0.57
N ILE A 405 -11.26 -6.06 -0.74
CA ILE A 405 -10.39 -7.13 -1.22
C ILE A 405 -10.41 -8.31 -0.25
N GLY A 406 -10.29 -8.07 1.05
CA GLY A 406 -10.35 -9.12 2.08
C GLY A 406 -11.65 -9.90 2.03
N ARG A 407 -12.79 -9.20 1.93
CA ARG A 407 -14.10 -9.82 1.71
C ARG A 407 -14.10 -10.68 0.44
N MET A 408 -13.63 -10.15 -0.69
CA MET A 408 -13.60 -10.88 -1.97
C MET A 408 -12.65 -12.07 -1.95
N SER A 409 -11.46 -11.93 -1.38
CA SER A 409 -10.49 -13.03 -1.22
C SER A 409 -11.06 -14.15 -0.36
N LEU A 410 -11.78 -13.82 0.71
CA LEU A 410 -12.48 -14.81 1.51
C LEU A 410 -13.60 -15.50 0.72
N GLN A 411 -14.43 -14.73 0.00
CA GLN A 411 -15.48 -15.33 -0.83
C GLN A 411 -14.92 -16.26 -1.91
N GLU A 412 -13.87 -15.83 -2.62
CA GLU A 412 -13.20 -16.60 -3.67
C GLU A 412 -12.53 -17.86 -3.13
N LEU A 413 -11.99 -17.83 -1.91
CA LEU A 413 -11.38 -18.99 -1.26
C LEU A 413 -12.40 -20.13 -1.07
N PHE A 414 -13.67 -19.79 -0.83
CA PHE A 414 -14.76 -20.74 -0.62
C PHE A 414 -15.63 -20.96 -1.88
N MET A 415 -15.30 -20.33 -3.02
CA MET A 415 -16.01 -20.57 -4.27
C MET A 415 -15.71 -21.98 -4.82
N PRO A 416 -16.75 -22.76 -5.18
CA PRO A 416 -16.57 -24.08 -5.78
C PRO A 416 -15.92 -24.00 -7.17
N ALA A 417 -15.20 -25.05 -7.57
CA ALA A 417 -14.80 -25.19 -8.97
C ALA A 417 -16.02 -25.42 -9.87
N LYS A 418 -15.86 -25.14 -11.17
CA LYS A 418 -16.89 -25.38 -12.19
C LYS A 418 -17.40 -26.82 -12.07
N GLY A 419 -18.68 -26.98 -11.73
CA GLY A 419 -19.35 -28.28 -11.60
C GLY A 419 -19.52 -28.81 -10.17
N GLU A 420 -18.93 -28.18 -9.14
CA GLU A 420 -19.15 -28.57 -7.74
C GLU A 420 -20.38 -27.88 -7.12
N ALA A 421 -21.15 -28.62 -6.31
CA ALA A 421 -22.30 -28.06 -5.59
C ALA A 421 -21.88 -27.06 -4.49
N MET A 422 -22.69 -26.03 -4.30
CA MET A 422 -22.49 -25.02 -3.26
C MET A 422 -22.99 -25.55 -1.90
N THR A 423 -22.08 -26.02 -1.05
CA THR A 423 -22.40 -26.49 0.30
C THR A 423 -22.93 -25.34 1.20
N PRO A 424 -23.68 -25.63 2.28
CA PRO A 424 -24.17 -24.59 3.20
C PRO A 424 -23.08 -23.71 3.78
N VAL A 425 -21.92 -24.30 4.12
CA VAL A 425 -20.74 -23.56 4.59
C VAL A 425 -20.21 -22.63 3.49
N ARG A 426 -20.09 -23.11 2.25
CA ARG A 426 -19.67 -22.25 1.13
C ARG A 426 -20.66 -21.11 0.87
N LYS A 427 -21.98 -21.33 1.02
CA LYS A 427 -22.99 -20.25 0.94
C LYS A 427 -22.81 -19.18 2.01
N LEU A 428 -22.46 -19.58 3.24
CA LEU A 428 -22.21 -18.65 4.34
C LEU A 428 -20.97 -17.79 4.06
N PHE A 429 -19.85 -18.41 3.70
CA PHE A 429 -18.58 -17.72 3.44
C PHE A 429 -18.58 -16.91 2.13
N THR A 430 -19.46 -17.23 1.18
CA THR A 430 -19.66 -16.41 -0.03
C THR A 430 -20.65 -15.26 0.18
N ASN A 431 -21.39 -15.20 1.29
CA ASN A 431 -22.29 -14.10 1.59
C ASN A 431 -21.51 -12.81 1.88
N THR A 432 -21.90 -11.71 1.23
CA THR A 432 -21.24 -10.41 1.35
C THR A 432 -21.19 -9.91 2.79
N VAL A 433 -22.30 -9.95 3.52
CA VAL A 433 -22.37 -9.44 4.90
C VAL A 433 -21.52 -10.29 5.83
N PHE A 434 -21.67 -11.61 5.79
CA PHE A 434 -20.90 -12.51 6.65
C PHE A 434 -19.39 -12.41 6.39
N ALA A 435 -18.96 -12.44 5.12
CA ALA A 435 -17.55 -12.34 4.76
C ALA A 435 -16.94 -10.99 5.18
N THR A 436 -17.69 -9.89 5.05
CA THR A 436 -17.28 -8.57 5.57
C THR A 436 -17.14 -8.62 7.09
N THR A 437 -18.17 -9.08 7.80
CA THR A 437 -18.20 -9.13 9.26
C THR A 437 -17.04 -9.95 9.80
N LEU A 438 -16.79 -11.15 9.25
CA LEU A 438 -15.69 -11.99 9.70
C LEU A 438 -14.33 -11.33 9.47
N THR A 439 -14.13 -10.74 8.29
CA THR A 439 -12.87 -10.06 7.94
C THR A 439 -12.62 -8.86 8.86
N LEU A 440 -13.65 -8.03 9.10
CA LEU A 440 -13.53 -6.85 9.95
C LEU A 440 -13.43 -7.20 11.43
N LEU A 441 -14.10 -8.23 11.93
CA LEU A 441 -13.98 -8.68 13.32
C LEU A 441 -12.57 -9.17 13.62
N LEU A 442 -11.98 -9.98 12.74
CA LEU A 442 -10.60 -10.45 12.91
C LEU A 442 -9.59 -9.30 12.74
N GLY A 443 -9.84 -8.39 11.80
CA GLY A 443 -9.06 -7.16 11.66
C GLY A 443 -9.13 -6.27 12.90
N TYR A 444 -10.31 -6.15 13.53
CA TYR A 444 -10.51 -5.39 14.77
C TYR A 444 -9.78 -6.02 15.94
N ALA A 445 -9.86 -7.35 16.09
CA ALA A 445 -9.14 -8.08 17.13
C ALA A 445 -7.62 -7.84 17.05
N LEU A 446 -7.05 -7.84 15.84
CA LEU A 446 -5.65 -7.49 15.62
C LEU A 446 -5.38 -5.99 15.82
N CYS A 447 -6.33 -5.11 15.48
CA CYS A 447 -6.21 -3.66 15.68
C CYS A 447 -6.01 -3.29 17.16
N MET A 448 -6.61 -4.06 18.08
CA MET A 448 -6.46 -3.85 19.53
C MET A 448 -5.03 -4.04 20.04
N ALA A 449 -4.17 -4.74 19.29
CA ALA A 449 -2.75 -4.88 19.60
C ALA A 449 -1.93 -3.60 19.34
N GLY A 450 -2.52 -2.62 18.66
CA GLY A 450 -1.86 -1.41 18.21
C GLY A 450 -1.02 -1.62 16.94
N TYR A 451 -0.93 -0.59 16.11
CA TYR A 451 -0.26 -0.69 14.81
C TYR A 451 1.22 -1.08 14.92
N MET A 452 1.95 -0.62 15.94
CA MET A 452 3.38 -0.94 16.13
C MET A 452 3.62 -2.44 16.34
N SER A 453 2.68 -3.14 16.97
CA SER A 453 2.77 -4.59 17.19
C SER A 453 2.43 -5.37 15.91
N VAL A 454 1.56 -4.83 15.06
CA VAL A 454 1.10 -5.46 13.82
C VAL A 454 2.00 -5.14 12.63
N TRP A 455 2.69 -4.00 12.64
CA TRP A 455 3.49 -3.50 11.51
C TRP A 455 4.57 -4.48 11.04
N PRO A 456 5.36 -5.14 11.92
CA PRO A 456 6.35 -6.13 11.48
C PRO A 456 5.71 -7.33 10.77
N LEU A 457 4.53 -7.77 11.21
CA LEU A 457 3.78 -8.85 10.57
C LEU A 457 3.20 -8.40 9.22
N PHE A 458 2.65 -7.18 9.16
CA PHE A 458 2.19 -6.56 7.92
C PHE A 458 3.34 -6.52 6.90
N GLY A 459 4.49 -5.99 7.30
CA GLY A 459 5.69 -5.91 6.47
C GLY A 459 6.15 -7.28 5.99
N SER A 460 6.26 -8.25 6.91
CA SER A 460 6.64 -9.62 6.59
C SER A 460 5.67 -10.29 5.63
N ALA A 461 4.36 -10.13 5.83
CA ALA A 461 3.36 -10.65 4.90
C ALA A 461 3.52 -9.99 3.52
N ASN A 462 3.65 -8.66 3.44
CA ASN A 462 3.82 -7.98 2.16
C ASN A 462 5.07 -8.45 1.40
N GLN A 463 6.19 -8.67 2.10
CA GLN A 463 7.41 -9.19 1.50
C GLN A 463 7.27 -10.67 1.10
N LEU A 464 6.49 -11.45 1.84
CA LEU A 464 6.12 -12.80 1.40
C LEU A 464 5.37 -12.74 0.07
N LEU A 465 4.33 -11.91 -0.03
CA LEU A 465 3.55 -11.71 -1.26
C LEU A 465 4.45 -11.31 -2.43
N SER A 466 5.37 -10.36 -2.19
CA SER A 466 6.37 -9.95 -3.17
C SER A 466 7.19 -11.15 -3.66
N ALA A 467 7.71 -11.98 -2.74
CA ALA A 467 8.41 -13.19 -3.11
C ALA A 467 7.55 -14.17 -3.93
N LEU A 468 6.26 -14.35 -3.59
CA LEU A 468 5.33 -15.20 -4.36
C LEU A 468 5.21 -14.72 -5.81
N VAL A 469 4.97 -13.42 -5.95
CA VAL A 469 4.77 -12.75 -7.22
C VAL A 469 6.05 -12.83 -8.04
N LEU A 470 7.21 -12.47 -7.48
CA LEU A 470 8.51 -12.58 -8.15
C LEU A 470 8.78 -14.02 -8.62
N THR A 471 8.40 -15.01 -7.83
CA THR A 471 8.52 -16.42 -8.22
C THR A 471 7.62 -16.74 -9.42
N GLY A 472 6.34 -16.35 -9.37
CA GLY A 472 5.40 -16.55 -10.49
C GLY A 472 5.85 -15.84 -11.76
N LEU A 473 6.38 -14.62 -11.64
CA LEU A 473 6.94 -13.85 -12.75
C LEU A 473 8.20 -14.49 -13.32
N ALA A 474 9.07 -15.04 -12.48
CA ALA A 474 10.25 -15.77 -12.92
C ALA A 474 9.87 -17.05 -13.70
N VAL A 475 8.85 -17.78 -13.25
CA VAL A 475 8.30 -18.93 -13.98
C VAL A 475 7.73 -18.48 -15.33
N PHE A 476 6.95 -17.40 -15.37
CA PHE A 476 6.40 -16.85 -16.61
C PHE A 476 7.51 -16.44 -17.61
N LEU A 477 8.53 -15.71 -17.17
CA LEU A 477 9.64 -15.31 -18.04
C LEU A 477 10.39 -16.54 -18.57
N LYS A 478 10.61 -17.55 -17.73
CA LYS A 478 11.23 -18.82 -18.14
C LYS A 478 10.36 -19.57 -19.16
N ALA A 479 9.06 -19.70 -18.92
CA ALA A 479 8.12 -20.39 -19.78
C ALA A 479 8.01 -19.74 -21.17
N THR A 480 8.10 -18.41 -21.23
CA THR A 480 8.05 -17.63 -22.47
C THR A 480 9.42 -17.40 -23.14
N GLY A 481 10.49 -18.03 -22.64
CA GLY A 481 11.83 -17.90 -23.23
C GLY A 481 12.50 -16.54 -23.04
N ARG A 482 12.01 -15.71 -22.11
CA ARG A 482 12.51 -14.36 -21.81
C ARG A 482 13.53 -14.39 -20.68
N LYS A 483 14.45 -13.41 -20.65
CA LYS A 483 15.47 -13.32 -19.58
C LYS A 483 14.82 -12.92 -18.26
N GLY A 484 14.97 -13.75 -17.22
CA GLY A 484 14.38 -13.53 -15.88
C GLY A 484 15.36 -13.49 -14.71
N TRP A 485 16.68 -13.51 -14.95
CA TRP A 485 17.70 -13.64 -13.88
C TRP A 485 17.68 -12.49 -12.87
N MET A 486 17.25 -11.30 -13.28
CA MET A 486 17.11 -10.12 -12.44
C MET A 486 16.11 -10.29 -11.29
N LEU A 487 15.18 -11.25 -11.40
CA LEU A 487 14.16 -11.49 -10.38
C LEU A 487 14.65 -12.39 -9.24
N TYR A 488 15.68 -13.22 -9.48
CA TYR A 488 16.12 -14.22 -8.51
C TYR A 488 16.76 -13.63 -7.26
N GLY A 489 17.56 -12.58 -7.41
CA GLY A 489 18.15 -11.85 -6.28
C GLY A 489 17.08 -11.24 -5.38
N PRO A 490 16.18 -10.39 -5.93
CA PRO A 490 15.05 -9.85 -5.20
C PRO A 490 14.19 -10.91 -4.51
N MET A 491 13.87 -11.99 -5.22
CA MET A 491 13.09 -13.11 -4.68
C MET A 491 13.76 -13.76 -3.46
N ALA A 492 15.05 -14.09 -3.56
CA ALA A 492 15.79 -14.74 -2.47
C ALA A 492 15.93 -13.83 -1.23
N VAL A 493 16.23 -12.55 -1.46
CA VAL A 493 16.36 -11.57 -0.36
C VAL A 493 15.01 -11.34 0.34
N MET A 494 13.91 -11.22 -0.41
CA MET A 494 12.57 -11.06 0.19
C MET A 494 12.13 -12.29 0.99
N LEU A 495 12.44 -13.50 0.52
CA LEU A 495 12.21 -14.71 1.30
C LEU A 495 13.05 -14.72 2.59
N ALA A 496 14.34 -14.41 2.50
CA ALA A 496 15.22 -14.40 3.67
C ALA A 496 14.77 -13.36 4.71
N VAL A 497 14.55 -12.11 4.30
CA VAL A 497 14.05 -11.02 5.14
C VAL A 497 12.76 -11.43 5.86
N THR A 498 11.80 -11.97 5.10
CA THR A 498 10.50 -12.38 5.63
C THR A 498 10.62 -13.52 6.64
N MET A 499 11.34 -14.58 6.28
CA MET A 499 11.46 -15.75 7.14
C MET A 499 12.18 -15.41 8.44
N THR A 500 13.26 -14.62 8.38
CA THR A 500 13.93 -14.14 9.59
C THR A 500 13.00 -13.29 10.45
N ALA A 501 12.21 -12.38 9.85
CA ALA A 501 11.32 -11.50 10.59
C ALA A 501 10.21 -12.28 11.32
N LEU A 502 9.60 -13.26 10.64
CA LEU A 502 8.57 -14.11 11.23
C LEU A 502 9.12 -14.99 12.36
N VAL A 503 10.34 -15.52 12.20
CA VAL A 503 11.02 -16.29 13.27
C VAL A 503 11.31 -15.39 14.47
N GLN A 504 11.86 -14.20 14.27
CA GLN A 504 12.10 -13.23 15.36
C GLN A 504 10.80 -12.84 16.08
N GLN A 505 9.69 -12.70 15.35
CA GLN A 505 8.39 -12.43 15.96
C GLN A 505 7.91 -13.59 16.84
N LEU A 506 8.09 -14.84 16.40
CA LEU A 506 7.75 -16.01 17.22
C LEU A 506 8.63 -16.11 18.48
N VAL A 507 9.92 -15.79 18.38
CA VAL A 507 10.82 -15.73 19.54
C VAL A 507 10.33 -14.70 20.55
N LYS A 508 9.99 -13.48 20.11
CA LYS A 508 9.45 -12.44 20.99
C LYS A 508 8.14 -12.84 21.68
N ILE A 509 7.27 -13.55 20.95
CA ILE A 509 6.03 -14.08 21.51
C ILE A 509 6.31 -15.17 22.56
N ALA A 510 7.30 -16.03 22.32
CA ALA A 510 7.72 -17.05 23.28
C ALA A 510 8.37 -16.43 24.53
N GLU A 511 9.16 -15.36 24.38
CA GLU A 511 9.72 -14.59 25.49
C GLU A 511 8.63 -13.87 26.31
N ALA A 512 7.60 -13.33 25.65
CA ALA A 512 6.44 -12.75 26.33
C ALA A 512 5.68 -13.82 27.14
N LEU A 513 5.59 -15.06 26.64
CA LEU A 513 5.02 -16.20 27.36
C LEU A 513 5.87 -16.61 28.55
N ALA A 514 7.19 -16.69 28.38
CA ALA A 514 8.12 -17.05 29.45
C ALA A 514 8.18 -15.98 30.56
N SER A 515 8.03 -14.71 30.22
CA SER A 515 8.05 -13.57 31.17
C SER A 515 6.70 -13.29 31.84
N GLY A 516 5.64 -14.04 31.53
CA GLY A 516 4.30 -13.83 32.10
C GLY A 516 3.54 -12.62 31.53
N ASN A 517 4.09 -11.94 30.52
CA ASN A 517 3.46 -10.78 29.86
C ASN A 517 2.54 -11.17 28.69
N PHE A 518 2.24 -12.46 28.53
CA PHE A 518 1.48 -12.96 27.39
C PHE A 518 -0.01 -12.62 27.48
N VAL A 519 -0.45 -11.73 26.59
CA VAL A 519 -1.85 -11.46 26.29
C VAL A 519 -2.25 -12.22 25.01
N PHE A 520 -3.20 -13.17 25.12
CA PHE A 520 -3.63 -13.99 23.98
C PHE A 520 -4.18 -13.17 22.81
N MET A 521 -4.95 -12.11 23.10
CA MET A 521 -5.51 -11.23 22.06
C MET A 521 -4.44 -10.45 21.28
N VAL A 522 -3.25 -10.27 21.85
CA VAL A 522 -2.14 -9.56 21.21
C VAL A 522 -1.15 -10.57 20.65
N HIS A 523 -0.48 -11.31 21.52
CA HIS A 523 0.60 -12.21 21.14
C HIS A 523 0.09 -13.54 20.57
N GLY A 524 -1.04 -14.05 21.04
CA GLY A 524 -1.62 -15.31 20.55
C GLY A 524 -2.09 -15.20 19.09
N LEU A 525 -2.89 -14.17 18.77
CA LEU A 525 -3.36 -13.94 17.40
C LEU A 525 -2.21 -13.67 16.42
N GLN A 526 -1.23 -12.88 16.86
CA GLN A 526 0.00 -12.63 16.09
C GLN A 526 0.80 -13.91 15.85
N GLY A 527 0.91 -14.77 16.87
CA GLY A 527 1.62 -16.05 16.76
C GLY A 527 0.94 -17.00 15.79
N ILE A 528 -0.38 -17.14 15.86
CA ILE A 528 -1.16 -17.94 14.92
C ILE A 528 -0.92 -17.45 13.49
N LEU A 529 -0.98 -16.14 13.29
CA LEU A 529 -0.78 -15.53 11.98
C LEU A 529 0.66 -15.70 11.48
N ALA A 530 1.66 -15.51 12.33
CA ALA A 530 3.06 -15.72 12.01
C ALA A 530 3.33 -17.17 11.59
N VAL A 531 2.81 -18.15 12.34
CA VAL A 531 2.92 -19.58 11.99
C VAL A 531 2.23 -19.85 10.66
N ALA A 532 1.02 -19.32 10.44
CA ALA A 532 0.32 -19.49 9.17
C ALA A 532 1.14 -18.93 7.99
N LEU A 533 1.74 -17.74 8.15
CA LEU A 533 2.60 -17.13 7.14
C LEU A 533 3.88 -17.93 6.88
N ILE A 534 4.51 -18.48 7.92
CA ILE A 534 5.69 -19.37 7.78
C ILE A 534 5.32 -20.64 7.02
N VAL A 535 4.24 -21.31 7.42
CA VAL A 535 3.77 -22.52 6.75
C VAL A 535 3.48 -22.23 5.28
N LEU A 536 2.79 -21.13 5.00
CA LEU A 536 2.51 -20.68 3.64
C LEU A 536 3.80 -20.40 2.86
N ALA A 537 4.77 -19.72 3.47
CA ALA A 537 6.07 -19.44 2.83
C ALA A 537 6.79 -20.73 2.45
N VAL A 538 6.87 -21.70 3.37
CA VAL A 538 7.48 -23.01 3.12
C VAL A 538 6.75 -23.76 2.02
N LEU A 539 5.42 -23.78 2.04
CA LEU A 539 4.62 -24.43 1.00
C LEU A 539 4.86 -23.80 -0.37
N VAL A 540 4.96 -22.47 -0.46
CA VAL A 540 5.24 -21.79 -1.71
C VAL A 540 6.65 -22.12 -2.18
N VAL A 541 7.65 -21.99 -1.32
CA VAL A 541 9.05 -22.32 -1.65
C VAL A 541 9.11 -23.74 -2.21
N TYR A 542 8.44 -24.69 -1.56
CA TYR A 542 8.34 -26.06 -2.02
C TYR A 542 7.68 -26.16 -3.40
N HIS A 543 6.45 -25.68 -3.58
CA HIS A 543 5.71 -25.87 -4.84
C HIS A 543 6.27 -25.05 -6.01
N SER A 544 6.79 -23.85 -5.74
CA SER A 544 7.13 -22.88 -6.78
C SER A 544 8.61 -22.99 -7.20
N ILE A 545 9.54 -23.25 -6.27
CA ILE A 545 10.96 -23.48 -6.63
C ILE A 545 11.12 -24.85 -7.30
N LEU A 546 10.36 -25.87 -6.90
CA LEU A 546 10.35 -27.14 -7.62
C LEU A 546 9.89 -26.93 -9.07
N LYS A 547 8.86 -26.11 -9.31
CA LYS A 547 8.41 -25.76 -10.67
C LYS A 547 9.47 -25.00 -11.47
N LEU A 548 10.25 -24.13 -10.82
CA LEU A 548 11.39 -23.47 -11.47
C LEU A 548 12.50 -24.45 -11.88
N ARG A 549 12.58 -25.64 -11.26
CA ARG A 549 13.52 -26.71 -11.67
C ARG A 549 12.99 -27.58 -12.80
N GLU A 550 11.68 -27.60 -13.03
CA GLU A 550 11.11 -28.32 -14.16
C GLU A 550 11.54 -27.69 -15.50
N PRO A 551 11.77 -28.50 -16.56
CA PRO A 551 12.04 -27.99 -17.89
C PRO A 551 10.83 -27.17 -18.37
N ALA A 552 11.11 -26.03 -19.00
CA ALA A 552 10.07 -25.12 -19.47
C ALA A 552 9.10 -25.87 -20.40
N ARG A 553 7.83 -25.97 -20.00
CA ARG A 553 6.76 -26.38 -20.91
C ARG A 553 6.50 -25.20 -21.85
N VAL A 554 7.21 -25.15 -22.96
CA VAL A 554 6.94 -24.19 -24.03
C VAL A 554 5.62 -24.60 -24.67
N THR A 555 4.50 -24.00 -24.27
CA THR A 555 3.27 -24.07 -25.05
C THR A 555 3.48 -23.21 -26.30
N LYS A 556 3.42 -23.85 -27.49
CA LYS A 556 3.70 -23.21 -28.78
C LYS A 556 2.82 -21.99 -29.09
N GLU A 557 1.70 -21.83 -28.39
CA GLU A 557 0.79 -20.69 -28.53
C GLU A 557 1.22 -19.46 -27.70
N GLU A 558 1.96 -19.63 -26.60
CA GLU A 558 2.40 -18.52 -25.73
C GLU A 558 3.72 -17.88 -26.20
N ALA A 559 4.53 -18.62 -26.96
CA ALA A 559 5.77 -18.09 -27.53
C ALA A 559 5.54 -17.14 -28.73
N ALA A 560 4.31 -17.11 -29.27
CA ALA A 560 3.93 -16.30 -30.43
C ALA A 560 3.21 -14.98 -30.05
N ALA A 561 3.04 -14.68 -28.75
CA ALA A 561 2.38 -13.48 -28.20
C ALA A 561 3.33 -12.65 -27.28
#